data_AF-A0A1F5KEE9-F1
#
_entry.id   AF-A0A1F5KEE9-F1
#
_cell.length_a   1.000
_cell.length_b   1.000
_cell.length_c   1.000
_cell.angle_alpha   90.00
_cell.angle_beta   90.00
_cell.angle_gamma   90.00
#
_symmetry.space_group_name_H-M   'P 1'
#
loop_
_entity.id
_entity.type
_entity.pdbx_description
1 polymer ?
#
loop_
_entity_poly.entity_id
_entity_poly.type
_entity_poly.pdbx_seq_one_letter_code
_entity_poly.pdbx_strand_id
1 'polypeptide(L)'
;MNILEDDSTLKIRGELEKVYQQDKKLSTLEKIVKAGIFINLFIGVLIITAVIFFVINKDKAGFIPQATEELKSIPERVVLASEEKPFPVFINEQSIDISKAFEADRGSIHVTSFGKLKRAVFGFLPYWVIPKLDEINIKLLTTVSYFGLEVDKNGNIIKNDSGGKATTPWFYFQSSVFDNFIKKAHSNKIKVVVTLKCFNQTNIVNLVTTQTARTNFVNNAIFLVDSKNLDGVNIDFEYIGEPEKEVREGFSLLIIELNEELKRQNKDAKLTVDTFVDGASNTRIHDVEVLSKHTDALVIMGYDFHTPQSSTAGPVAPMEGYGNSIVGLLGSYLEKVPPEKLILAVPYYGYDWPVSEAGKNASVSGERAAVKILPYAEIAGATKNTQIQWDENAKTPWYSYRDSTGLRVVHFENTRSLGLKYDFINQKNLNGVGIWALGFDGKREDLLQLLADKFTE
;
A
#
# COMPACT_ATOMS: atom_id res chain seq x y z
N MET A 1 41.69 -75.65 36.56
CA MET A 1 40.38 -75.02 36.27
C MET A 1 40.65 -73.98 35.20
N ASN A 2 40.81 -74.43 33.95
CA ASN A 2 41.12 -73.57 32.80
C ASN A 2 39.82 -73.41 32.01
N ILE A 3 39.23 -72.22 32.09
CA ILE A 3 38.10 -71.84 31.23
C ILE A 3 38.73 -71.38 29.92
N LEU A 4 38.48 -72.14 28.85
CA LEU A 4 38.82 -71.78 27.49
C LEU A 4 37.88 -70.65 27.06
N GLU A 5 38.42 -69.46 26.78
CA GLU A 5 37.66 -68.38 26.12
C GLU A 5 37.33 -68.83 24.68
N ASP A 6 36.04 -68.82 24.34
CA ASP A 6 35.51 -69.15 23.02
C ASP A 6 35.95 -68.10 21.97
N ASP A 7 36.28 -68.58 20.78
CA ASP A 7 36.79 -67.83 19.61
C ASP A 7 35.81 -66.73 19.13
N SER A 8 34.52 -66.87 19.48
CA SER A 8 33.49 -65.85 19.26
C SER A 8 33.71 -64.57 20.11
N THR A 9 34.23 -64.72 21.33
CA THR A 9 34.47 -63.63 22.30
C THR A 9 35.66 -62.75 21.90
N LEU A 10 36.70 -63.36 21.30
CA LEU A 10 37.86 -62.65 20.77
C LEU A 10 37.50 -61.80 19.54
N LYS A 11 36.59 -62.29 18.69
CA LYS A 11 36.13 -61.58 17.50
C LYS A 11 35.28 -60.35 17.86
N ILE A 12 34.41 -60.46 18.88
CA ILE A 12 33.61 -59.34 19.38
C ILE A 12 34.48 -58.27 20.07
N ARG A 13 35.50 -58.67 20.83
CA ARG A 13 36.49 -57.72 21.41
C ARG A 13 37.24 -56.94 20.33
N GLY A 14 37.67 -57.62 19.26
CA GLY A 14 38.36 -56.97 18.13
C GLY A 14 37.49 -55.99 17.34
N GLU A 15 36.18 -56.20 17.27
CA GLU A 15 35.27 -55.24 16.63
C GLU A 15 34.90 -54.07 17.56
N LEU A 16 34.74 -54.30 18.87
CA LEU A 16 34.54 -53.23 19.85
C LEU A 16 35.74 -52.29 19.96
N GLU A 17 36.97 -52.81 19.88
CA GLU A 17 38.17 -51.96 19.82
C GLU A 17 38.24 -51.14 18.53
N LYS A 18 37.78 -51.67 17.39
CA LYS A 18 37.70 -50.89 16.14
C LYS A 18 36.68 -49.77 16.24
N VAL A 19 35.50 -50.03 16.81
CA VAL A 19 34.46 -49.01 17.05
C VAL A 19 34.97 -47.93 18.01
N TYR A 20 35.62 -48.32 19.11
CA TYR A 20 36.19 -47.38 20.08
C TYR A 20 37.29 -46.49 19.50
N GLN A 21 38.16 -47.05 18.64
CA GLN A 21 39.20 -46.25 17.95
C GLN A 21 38.62 -45.33 16.87
N GLN A 22 37.51 -45.72 16.25
CA GLN A 22 36.80 -44.90 15.27
C GLN A 22 36.08 -43.71 15.92
N ASP A 23 35.48 -43.92 17.09
CA ASP A 23 34.85 -42.88 17.91
C ASP A 23 35.89 -41.87 18.45
N LYS A 24 37.07 -42.37 18.86
CA LYS A 24 38.18 -41.53 19.30
C LYS A 24 38.73 -40.65 18.15
N LYS A 25 38.76 -41.18 16.91
CA LYS A 25 39.07 -40.42 15.69
C LYS A 25 38.01 -39.37 15.38
N LEU A 26 36.71 -39.66 15.53
CA LEU A 26 35.65 -38.66 15.36
C LEU A 26 35.76 -37.52 16.38
N SER A 27 36.00 -37.81 17.66
CA SER A 27 36.17 -36.77 18.69
C SER A 27 37.41 -35.87 18.44
N THR A 28 38.43 -36.42 17.78
CA THR A 28 39.64 -35.67 17.40
C THR A 28 39.35 -34.80 16.17
N LEU A 29 38.55 -35.30 15.21
CA LEU A 29 38.09 -34.53 14.05
C LEU A 29 37.19 -33.35 14.48
N GLU A 30 36.27 -33.55 15.43
CA GLU A 30 35.42 -32.47 15.97
C GLU A 30 36.25 -31.37 16.67
N LYS A 31 37.34 -31.74 17.36
CA LYS A 31 38.27 -30.77 17.96
C LYS A 31 39.06 -30.00 16.90
N ILE A 32 39.46 -30.65 15.80
CA ILE A 32 40.16 -29.99 14.67
C ILE A 32 39.20 -29.07 13.90
N VAL A 33 37.94 -29.48 13.70
CA VAL A 33 36.91 -28.65 13.03
C VAL A 33 36.55 -27.44 13.90
N LYS A 34 36.39 -27.60 15.22
CA LYS A 34 36.19 -26.47 16.13
C LYS A 34 37.39 -25.53 16.17
N ALA A 35 38.63 -26.05 16.16
CA ALA A 35 39.83 -25.22 16.08
C ALA A 35 39.95 -24.46 14.74
N GLY A 36 39.58 -25.09 13.62
CA GLY A 36 39.54 -24.45 12.29
C GLY A 36 38.48 -23.35 12.16
N ILE A 37 37.32 -23.52 12.81
CA ILE A 37 36.27 -22.48 12.87
C ILE A 37 36.75 -21.27 13.70
N PHE A 38 37.47 -21.49 14.80
CA PHE A 38 38.03 -20.39 15.61
C PHE A 38 39.17 -19.63 14.90
N ILE A 39 40.00 -20.32 14.10
CA ILE A 39 41.07 -19.69 13.31
C ILE A 39 40.49 -18.86 12.15
N ASN A 40 39.43 -19.35 11.48
CA ASN A 40 38.76 -18.60 10.41
C ASN A 40 37.98 -17.37 10.93
N LEU A 41 37.44 -17.42 12.17
CA LEU A 41 36.86 -16.23 12.81
C LEU A 41 37.91 -15.15 13.10
N PHE A 42 39.12 -15.54 13.53
CA PHE A 42 40.20 -14.59 13.82
C PHE A 42 40.80 -13.96 12.56
N ILE A 43 40.94 -14.72 11.47
CA ILE A 43 41.39 -14.21 10.16
C ILE A 43 40.32 -13.27 9.56
N GLY A 44 39.03 -13.61 9.69
CA GLY A 44 37.93 -12.75 9.24
C GLY A 44 37.89 -11.39 9.95
N VAL A 45 38.12 -11.35 11.27
CA VAL A 45 38.16 -10.10 12.04
C VAL A 45 39.37 -9.24 11.68
N LEU A 46 40.53 -9.84 11.38
CA LEU A 46 41.74 -9.14 10.92
C LEU A 46 41.60 -8.57 9.49
N ILE A 47 40.91 -9.27 8.59
CA ILE A 47 40.63 -8.77 7.23
C ILE A 47 39.62 -7.62 7.26
N ILE A 48 38.60 -7.69 8.11
CA ILE A 48 37.60 -6.62 8.26
C ILE A 48 38.23 -5.35 8.86
N THR A 49 39.15 -5.48 9.82
CA THR A 49 39.88 -4.31 10.35
C THR A 49 40.86 -3.71 9.34
N ALA A 50 41.51 -4.52 8.51
CA ALA A 50 42.37 -4.03 7.42
C ALA A 50 41.58 -3.33 6.30
N VAL A 51 40.39 -3.83 5.94
CA VAL A 51 39.51 -3.21 4.93
C VAL A 51 38.92 -1.89 5.45
N ILE A 52 38.52 -1.82 6.72
CA ILE A 52 38.05 -0.56 7.32
C ILE A 52 39.19 0.48 7.39
N PHE A 53 40.42 0.07 7.70
CA PHE A 53 41.58 0.97 7.69
C PHE A 53 41.97 1.43 6.27
N PHE A 54 41.75 0.60 5.25
CA PHE A 54 42.00 0.95 3.84
C PHE A 54 40.93 1.87 3.26
N VAL A 55 39.66 1.69 3.65
CA VAL A 55 38.52 2.54 3.24
C VAL A 55 38.63 3.93 3.88
N ILE A 56 38.99 4.02 5.17
CA ILE A 56 39.13 5.31 5.87
C ILE A 56 40.31 6.15 5.31
N ASN A 57 41.33 5.53 4.71
CA ASN A 57 42.47 6.25 4.12
C ASN A 57 42.30 6.61 2.64
N LYS A 58 41.29 6.08 1.94
CA LYS A 58 41.11 6.33 0.50
C LYS A 58 40.35 7.64 0.19
N ASP A 59 39.59 8.16 1.15
CA ASP A 59 38.84 9.43 1.02
C ASP A 59 39.71 10.70 1.09
N LYS A 60 41.04 10.58 1.04
CA LYS A 60 41.99 11.72 1.02
C LYS A 60 42.75 11.93 -0.28
N ALA A 61 42.40 11.26 -1.37
CA ALA A 61 43.01 11.54 -2.68
C ALA A 61 41.96 11.51 -3.80
N GLY A 62 41.53 12.71 -4.23
CA GLY A 62 40.54 12.89 -5.27
C GLY A 62 41.02 12.54 -6.68
N PHE A 63 40.09 12.13 -7.53
CA PHE A 63 40.06 12.42 -8.97
C PHE A 63 38.69 12.02 -9.57
N ILE A 64 38.09 12.93 -10.35
CA ILE A 64 36.87 12.73 -11.15
C ILE A 64 37.29 12.70 -12.63
N PRO A 65 36.63 11.89 -13.49
CA PRO A 65 36.39 12.34 -14.85
C PRO A 65 34.91 12.27 -15.27
N GLN A 66 34.51 13.34 -15.99
CA GLN A 66 33.27 13.49 -16.74
C GLN A 66 33.09 12.43 -17.84
N ALA A 67 31.85 12.06 -18.12
CA ALA A 67 31.43 11.52 -19.41
C ALA A 67 30.24 12.34 -19.93
N THR A 68 30.42 12.81 -21.17
CA THR A 68 29.65 13.77 -21.96
C THR A 68 28.55 13.13 -22.80
N GLU A 69 27.55 13.96 -23.12
CA GLU A 69 26.78 14.02 -24.38
C GLU A 69 26.82 12.80 -25.32
N GLU A 70 25.71 12.07 -25.41
CA GLU A 70 25.18 11.57 -26.68
C GLU A 70 23.75 11.06 -26.45
N LEU A 71 22.74 11.88 -26.77
CA LEU A 71 21.37 11.48 -27.10
C LEU A 71 20.63 12.73 -27.60
N LYS A 72 21.01 13.18 -28.80
CA LYS A 72 20.25 14.13 -29.62
C LYS A 72 19.94 13.46 -30.97
N SER A 73 18.71 13.70 -31.44
CA SER A 73 18.08 13.31 -32.72
C SER A 73 17.46 11.89 -32.72
N ILE A 74 16.20 11.66 -33.11
CA ILE A 74 15.38 12.22 -34.22
C ILE A 74 13.84 12.16 -33.87
N PRO A 75 12.86 12.57 -34.71
CA PRO A 75 11.96 13.74 -34.51
C PRO A 75 10.44 13.43 -34.38
N GLU A 76 9.63 14.49 -34.22
CA GLU A 76 8.17 14.54 -34.08
C GLU A 76 7.31 14.15 -35.32
N ARG A 77 6.19 13.47 -35.02
CA ARG A 77 4.79 13.50 -35.58
C ARG A 77 4.46 13.27 -37.07
N VAL A 78 3.44 12.41 -37.29
CA VAL A 78 2.12 12.64 -38.01
C VAL A 78 1.16 11.50 -37.54
N VAL A 79 0.09 11.66 -36.72
CA VAL A 79 -1.29 12.22 -36.87
C VAL A 79 -2.32 11.36 -37.67
N LEU A 80 -3.23 10.73 -36.89
CA LEU A 80 -4.70 10.47 -37.00
C LEU A 80 -5.34 9.68 -38.19
N ALA A 81 -6.13 8.63 -37.88
CA ALA A 81 -7.61 8.66 -37.74
C ALA A 81 -8.35 7.32 -38.01
N SER A 82 -9.49 7.15 -37.31
CA SER A 82 -10.72 6.35 -37.53
C SER A 82 -11.04 5.34 -36.41
N GLU A 83 -11.95 5.62 -35.46
CA GLU A 83 -13.44 5.50 -35.53
C GLU A 83 -13.86 4.04 -35.80
N GLU A 84 -14.65 3.29 -35.01
CA GLU A 84 -15.71 3.56 -34.03
C GLU A 84 -15.92 2.33 -33.12
N LYS A 85 -16.25 2.57 -31.84
CA LYS A 85 -17.49 2.10 -31.17
C LYS A 85 -17.51 2.66 -29.74
N PRO A 86 -18.35 3.67 -29.42
CA PRO A 86 -18.51 4.14 -28.05
C PRO A 86 -19.30 3.10 -27.24
N PHE A 87 -18.77 2.76 -26.06
CA PHE A 87 -19.54 2.05 -25.04
C PHE A 87 -20.72 2.93 -24.59
N PRO A 88 -21.87 2.35 -24.20
CA PRO A 88 -23.02 3.13 -23.79
C PRO A 88 -22.69 3.94 -22.53
N VAL A 89 -22.68 5.26 -22.68
CA VAL A 89 -22.72 6.20 -21.57
C VAL A 89 -24.12 6.10 -20.98
N PHE A 90 -24.25 5.50 -19.80
CA PHE A 90 -25.47 5.65 -19.01
C PHE A 90 -25.51 7.08 -18.46
N ILE A 91 -26.06 7.99 -19.25
CA ILE A 91 -26.44 9.31 -18.78
C ILE A 91 -27.65 9.08 -17.88
N ASN A 92 -27.50 9.31 -16.58
CA ASN A 92 -28.65 9.62 -15.76
C ASN A 92 -29.23 10.93 -16.33
N GLU A 93 -30.34 10.86 -17.07
CA GLU A 93 -30.97 12.02 -17.72
C GLU A 93 -31.57 13.03 -16.74
N GLN A 94 -31.46 12.80 -15.43
CA GLN A 94 -31.68 13.85 -14.46
C GLN A 94 -30.53 14.85 -14.53
N SER A 95 -30.83 16.07 -14.97
CA SER A 95 -29.95 17.23 -14.82
C SER A 95 -29.61 17.39 -13.34
N ILE A 96 -28.43 16.94 -12.92
CA ILE A 96 -27.91 17.22 -11.58
C ILE A 96 -27.43 18.66 -11.60
N ASP A 97 -28.03 19.48 -10.76
CA ASP A 97 -27.59 20.84 -10.53
C ASP A 97 -26.15 20.82 -9.95
N ILE A 98 -25.16 21.17 -10.77
CA ILE A 98 -23.74 21.16 -10.40
C ILE A 98 -23.47 22.19 -9.28
N SER A 99 -24.32 23.21 -9.12
CA SER A 99 -24.25 24.13 -7.97
C SER A 99 -24.62 23.45 -6.64
N LYS A 100 -25.22 22.26 -6.69
CA LYS A 100 -25.56 21.40 -5.56
C LYS A 100 -24.73 20.11 -5.52
N ALA A 101 -23.48 20.16 -6.00
CA ALA A 101 -22.58 19.00 -6.08
C ALA A 101 -22.38 18.19 -4.77
N PHE A 102 -22.73 18.79 -3.64
CA PHE A 102 -22.64 18.21 -2.30
C PHE A 102 -24.00 17.91 -1.66
N GLU A 103 -25.10 18.02 -2.41
CA GLU A 103 -26.44 17.76 -1.88
C GLU A 103 -27.22 16.83 -2.81
N ALA A 104 -27.56 15.66 -2.27
CA ALA A 104 -28.92 15.20 -2.40
C ALA A 104 -29.73 15.91 -1.30
N ASP A 105 -30.29 17.10 -1.57
CA ASP A 105 -31.45 17.56 -0.81
C ASP A 105 -32.66 16.74 -1.30
N ARG A 106 -32.63 15.45 -0.97
CA ARG A 106 -33.83 14.61 -0.94
C ARG A 106 -34.33 14.73 0.48
N GLY A 107 -35.20 15.71 0.71
CA GLY A 107 -35.70 16.06 2.03
C GLY A 107 -35.92 14.85 2.94
N SER A 108 -35.26 14.85 4.09
CA SER A 108 -35.57 13.99 5.26
C SER A 108 -35.93 12.53 4.96
N ILE A 109 -35.23 11.86 4.04
CA ILE A 109 -35.25 10.39 4.02
C ILE A 109 -34.16 9.92 4.98
N HIS A 110 -34.51 9.80 6.25
CA HIS A 110 -33.70 9.02 7.17
C HIS A 110 -33.82 7.55 6.76
N VAL A 111 -32.81 7.03 6.08
CA VAL A 111 -32.72 5.60 5.79
C VAL A 111 -32.52 4.87 7.12
N THR A 112 -33.60 4.28 7.63
CA THR A 112 -33.63 3.61 8.93
C THR A 112 -32.99 2.21 8.89
N SER A 113 -32.74 1.68 7.70
CA SER A 113 -32.12 0.37 7.48
C SER A 113 -31.45 0.32 6.10
N PHE A 114 -30.22 -0.19 6.05
CA PHE A 114 -29.53 -0.45 4.79
C PHE A 114 -29.68 -1.93 4.39
N GLY A 115 -29.78 -2.18 3.07
CA GLY A 115 -29.71 -3.53 2.52
C GLY A 115 -28.35 -4.20 2.77
N LYS A 116 -28.24 -5.49 2.42
CA LYS A 116 -26.99 -6.23 2.52
C LYS A 116 -26.00 -5.70 1.48
N LEU A 117 -24.73 -5.55 1.86
CA LEU A 117 -23.67 -5.18 0.91
C LEU A 117 -23.43 -6.30 -0.10
N LYS A 118 -23.39 -5.94 -1.39
CA LYS A 118 -23.06 -6.83 -2.52
C LYS A 118 -21.62 -6.69 -3.02
N ARG A 119 -20.89 -5.66 -2.55
CA ARG A 119 -19.47 -5.38 -2.87
C ARG A 119 -18.70 -5.10 -1.58
N ALA A 120 -17.39 -5.28 -1.61
CA ALA A 120 -16.53 -4.85 -0.52
C ALA A 120 -16.49 -3.31 -0.41
N VAL A 121 -16.43 -2.83 0.83
CA VAL A 121 -16.17 -1.42 1.13
C VAL A 121 -15.06 -1.41 2.17
N PHE A 122 -13.85 -1.13 1.69
CA PHE A 122 -12.61 -1.19 2.43
C PHE A 122 -12.19 0.22 2.85
N GLY A 123 -12.25 0.54 4.15
CA GLY A 123 -11.92 1.86 4.65
C GLY A 123 -10.54 1.92 5.30
N PHE A 124 -9.65 2.80 4.83
CA PHE A 124 -8.40 3.10 5.53
C PHE A 124 -8.67 4.05 6.68
N LEU A 125 -8.33 3.63 7.90
CA LEU A 125 -8.47 4.38 9.15
C LEU A 125 -7.09 4.90 9.58
N PRO A 126 -6.75 6.17 9.29
CA PRO A 126 -5.46 6.69 9.69
C PRO A 126 -5.31 6.80 11.20
N TYR A 127 -4.12 6.55 11.73
CA TYR A 127 -3.86 6.61 13.18
C TYR A 127 -4.19 7.98 13.79
N TRP A 128 -4.08 9.07 13.02
CA TRP A 128 -4.40 10.42 13.47
C TRP A 128 -5.91 10.68 13.61
N VAL A 129 -6.76 9.77 13.13
CA VAL A 129 -8.22 9.80 13.28
C VAL A 129 -8.66 9.07 14.55
N ILE A 130 -7.81 8.24 15.17
CA ILE A 130 -8.14 7.45 16.37
C ILE A 130 -8.72 8.30 17.53
N PRO A 131 -8.25 9.53 17.80
CA PRO A 131 -8.87 10.39 18.82
C PRO A 131 -10.32 10.81 18.55
N LYS A 132 -10.84 10.59 17.33
CA LYS A 132 -12.16 11.04 16.87
C LYS A 132 -13.02 9.88 16.33
N LEU A 133 -12.79 8.64 16.79
CA LEU A 133 -13.49 7.46 16.27
C LEU A 133 -15.00 7.45 16.49
N ASP A 134 -15.49 8.23 17.46
CA ASP A 134 -16.90 8.47 17.69
C ASP A 134 -17.54 9.30 16.58
N GLU A 135 -16.75 10.09 15.83
CA GLU A 135 -17.19 10.85 14.68
C GLU A 135 -17.13 10.04 13.36
N ILE A 136 -16.52 8.85 13.37
CA ILE A 136 -16.35 8.02 12.17
C ILE A 136 -17.53 7.10 11.96
N ASN A 137 -18.15 7.23 10.79
CA ASN A 137 -19.18 6.32 10.35
C ASN A 137 -18.56 5.06 9.74
N ILE A 138 -18.76 3.94 10.41
CA ILE A 138 -18.32 2.62 9.93
C ILE A 138 -19.47 1.77 9.38
N LYS A 139 -20.68 2.35 9.28
CA LYS A 139 -21.80 1.68 8.61
C LYS A 139 -21.40 1.44 7.15
N LEU A 140 -21.85 0.31 6.61
CA LEU A 140 -21.57 -0.10 5.24
C LEU A 140 -20.09 -0.37 4.91
N LEU A 141 -19.22 -0.52 5.91
CA LEU A 141 -17.88 -1.05 5.71
C LEU A 141 -17.89 -2.58 5.80
N THR A 142 -17.13 -3.25 4.95
CA THR A 142 -16.82 -4.69 5.10
C THR A 142 -15.52 -4.91 5.86
N THR A 143 -14.57 -3.97 5.68
CA THR A 143 -13.23 -4.02 6.26
C THR A 143 -12.77 -2.62 6.63
N VAL A 144 -12.13 -2.49 7.79
CA VAL A 144 -11.36 -1.30 8.19
C VAL A 144 -9.89 -1.69 8.28
N SER A 145 -9.00 -0.90 7.69
CA SER A 145 -7.56 -1.05 7.84
C SER A 145 -6.97 0.04 8.72
N TYR A 146 -6.33 -0.35 9.83
CA TYR A 146 -5.55 0.59 10.64
C TYR A 146 -4.33 1.07 9.84
N PHE A 147 -4.31 2.34 9.44
CA PHE A 147 -3.25 2.92 8.62
C PHE A 147 -2.34 3.85 9.45
N GLY A 148 -1.06 3.56 9.64
CA GLY A 148 -0.35 2.32 9.33
C GLY A 148 0.93 2.26 10.18
N LEU A 149 1.46 1.06 10.37
CA LEU A 149 2.70 0.84 11.12
C LEU A 149 3.87 0.77 10.14
N GLU A 150 4.91 1.58 10.38
CA GLU A 150 6.12 1.61 9.55
C GLU A 150 7.01 0.39 9.85
N VAL A 151 7.64 -0.16 8.81
CA VAL A 151 8.64 -1.23 8.95
C VAL A 151 10.03 -0.80 8.52
N ASP A 152 11.05 -1.31 9.21
CA ASP A 152 12.45 -1.06 8.89
C ASP A 152 13.03 -2.06 7.88
N LYS A 153 14.26 -1.81 7.43
CA LYS A 153 15.01 -2.67 6.50
C LYS A 153 15.20 -4.13 6.96
N ASN A 154 15.02 -4.42 8.24
CA ASN A 154 15.24 -5.74 8.84
C ASN A 154 13.90 -6.48 9.10
N GLY A 155 12.77 -5.92 8.64
CA GLY A 155 11.44 -6.48 8.86
C GLY A 155 10.87 -6.23 10.25
N ASN A 156 11.39 -5.26 11.01
CA ASN A 156 10.86 -4.90 12.32
C ASN A 156 9.85 -3.76 12.22
N ILE A 157 8.84 -3.78 13.09
CA ILE A 157 7.94 -2.64 13.29
C ILE A 157 8.71 -1.51 13.99
N ILE A 158 8.65 -0.30 13.42
CA ILE A 158 9.24 0.90 14.03
C ILE A 158 8.31 1.40 15.14
N LYS A 159 8.61 0.95 16.37
CA LYS A 159 7.81 1.26 17.56
C LYS A 159 8.19 2.59 18.21
N ASN A 160 9.44 3.02 18.06
CA ASN A 160 9.97 4.22 18.69
C ASN A 160 10.56 5.19 17.66
N ASP A 161 10.48 6.49 17.95
CA ASP A 161 11.18 7.54 17.21
C ASP A 161 12.69 7.55 17.56
N SER A 162 13.44 8.46 16.94
CA SER A 162 14.88 8.62 17.17
C SER A 162 15.25 9.02 18.60
N GLY A 163 14.30 9.54 19.38
CA GLY A 163 14.45 9.86 20.80
C GLY A 163 14.09 8.71 21.75
N GLY A 164 13.69 7.55 21.22
CA GLY A 164 13.28 6.38 22.01
C GLY A 164 11.85 6.43 22.53
N LYS A 165 11.05 7.44 22.14
CA LYS A 165 9.63 7.53 22.51
C LYS A 165 8.79 6.74 21.51
N ALA A 166 7.70 6.12 21.98
CA ALA A 166 6.76 5.45 21.10
C ALA A 166 6.28 6.36 19.95
N THR A 167 6.32 5.87 18.72
CA THR A 167 5.78 6.59 17.57
C THR A 167 4.26 6.74 17.73
N THR A 168 3.68 7.83 17.22
CA THR A 168 2.24 8.07 17.30
C THR A 168 1.40 6.91 16.71
N PRO A 169 1.75 6.31 15.56
CA PRO A 169 1.06 5.12 15.06
C PRO A 169 1.16 3.93 16.01
N TRP A 170 2.32 3.69 16.62
CA TRP A 170 2.47 2.59 17.57
C TRP A 170 1.67 2.82 18.86
N PHE A 171 1.71 4.05 19.39
CA PHE A 171 0.96 4.46 20.56
C PHE A 171 -0.55 4.22 20.40
N TYR A 172 -1.15 4.68 19.29
CA TYR A 172 -2.58 4.48 19.08
C TYR A 172 -2.94 3.03 18.77
N PHE A 173 -2.07 2.29 18.08
CA PHE A 173 -2.26 0.86 17.87
C PHE A 173 -2.39 0.14 19.21
N GLN A 174 -1.51 0.42 20.18
CA GLN A 174 -1.54 -0.19 21.51
C GLN A 174 -2.68 0.31 22.43
N SER A 175 -3.41 1.36 22.04
CA SER A 175 -4.38 2.01 22.91
C SER A 175 -5.65 1.18 23.13
N SER A 176 -6.25 1.34 24.32
CA SER A 176 -7.57 0.77 24.64
C SER A 176 -8.70 1.37 23.80
N VAL A 177 -8.50 2.58 23.28
CA VAL A 177 -9.43 3.23 22.33
C VAL A 177 -9.52 2.40 21.06
N PHE A 178 -8.40 1.96 20.51
CA PHE A 178 -8.39 1.10 19.33
C PHE A 178 -8.90 -0.33 19.66
N ASP A 179 -8.59 -0.88 20.83
CA ASP A 179 -9.15 -2.17 21.26
C ASP A 179 -10.70 -2.16 21.33
N ASN A 180 -11.27 -1.07 21.82
CA ASN A 180 -12.72 -0.90 21.86
C ASN A 180 -13.31 -0.73 20.46
N PHE A 181 -12.57 -0.07 19.56
CA PHE A 181 -12.96 0.03 18.16
C PHE A 181 -12.99 -1.33 17.46
N ILE A 182 -11.99 -2.18 17.67
CA ILE A 182 -11.95 -3.54 17.11
C ILE A 182 -13.20 -4.32 17.54
N LYS A 183 -13.54 -4.29 18.84
CA LYS A 183 -14.75 -4.95 19.36
C LYS A 183 -16.03 -4.40 18.71
N LYS A 184 -16.13 -3.08 18.54
CA LYS A 184 -17.26 -2.43 17.86
C LYS A 184 -17.35 -2.83 16.38
N ALA A 185 -16.23 -2.91 15.67
CA ALA A 185 -16.19 -3.34 14.28
C ALA A 185 -16.66 -4.80 14.16
N HIS A 186 -16.11 -5.71 14.97
CA HIS A 186 -16.49 -7.12 14.98
C HIS A 186 -17.96 -7.34 15.36
N SER A 187 -18.52 -6.59 16.31
CA SER A 187 -19.95 -6.68 16.65
C SER A 187 -20.86 -6.26 15.48
N ASN A 188 -20.34 -5.46 14.55
CA ASN A 188 -21.00 -5.06 13.31
C ASN A 188 -20.61 -5.93 12.11
N LYS A 189 -19.90 -7.05 12.34
CA LYS A 189 -19.40 -7.98 11.30
C LYS A 189 -18.42 -7.33 10.31
N ILE A 190 -17.70 -6.30 10.76
CA ILE A 190 -16.68 -5.61 9.99
C ILE A 190 -15.33 -6.20 10.35
N LYS A 191 -14.54 -6.59 9.35
CA LYS A 191 -13.17 -7.07 9.57
C LYS A 191 -12.25 -5.90 9.91
N VAL A 192 -11.27 -6.11 10.78
CA VAL A 192 -10.21 -5.14 11.08
C VAL A 192 -8.87 -5.73 10.71
N VAL A 193 -8.16 -5.08 9.78
CA VAL A 193 -6.79 -5.44 9.38
C VAL A 193 -5.82 -4.33 9.77
N VAL A 194 -4.52 -4.62 9.78
CA VAL A 194 -3.46 -3.62 9.99
C VAL A 194 -2.70 -3.36 8.71
N THR A 195 -2.52 -2.10 8.33
CA THR A 195 -1.60 -1.73 7.24
C THR A 195 -0.16 -1.70 7.77
N LEU A 196 0.70 -2.53 7.19
CA LEU A 196 2.15 -2.47 7.34
C LEU A 196 2.73 -1.75 6.12
N LYS A 197 3.41 -0.62 6.35
CA LYS A 197 3.87 0.26 5.29
C LYS A 197 5.37 0.49 5.29
N CYS A 198 5.94 0.69 4.10
CA CYS A 198 7.32 1.08 3.92
C CYS A 198 7.46 1.96 2.68
N PHE A 199 7.92 3.20 2.86
CA PHE A 199 8.08 4.16 1.74
C PHE A 199 9.56 4.50 1.46
N ASN A 200 10.44 4.13 2.39
CA ASN A 200 11.87 4.32 2.22
C ASN A 200 12.43 3.25 1.27
N GLN A 201 12.90 3.68 0.09
CA GLN A 201 13.40 2.78 -0.97
C GLN A 201 14.49 1.82 -0.48
N THR A 202 15.46 2.32 0.31
CA THR A 202 16.53 1.48 0.87
C THR A 202 16.01 0.45 1.85
N ASN A 203 15.00 0.78 2.66
CA ASN A 203 14.39 -0.20 3.56
C ASN A 203 13.63 -1.27 2.77
N ILE A 204 12.85 -0.87 1.76
CA ILE A 204 12.12 -1.81 0.88
C ILE A 204 13.12 -2.80 0.27
N VAL A 205 14.16 -2.29 -0.41
CA VAL A 205 15.16 -3.13 -1.10
C VAL A 205 15.80 -4.14 -0.13
N ASN A 206 16.30 -3.67 1.01
CA ASN A 206 16.98 -4.55 1.96
C ASN A 206 16.03 -5.59 2.59
N LEU A 207 14.80 -5.19 2.92
CA LEU A 207 13.81 -6.08 3.51
C LEU A 207 13.45 -7.20 2.54
N VAL A 208 13.07 -6.87 1.31
CA VAL A 208 12.54 -7.86 0.36
C VAL A 208 13.62 -8.78 -0.20
N THR A 209 14.86 -8.30 -0.33
CA THR A 209 15.99 -9.09 -0.84
C THR A 209 16.70 -9.94 0.22
N THR A 210 16.39 -9.75 1.51
CA THR A 210 17.04 -10.48 2.60
C THR A 210 16.08 -11.47 3.26
N GLN A 211 16.37 -12.78 3.15
CA GLN A 211 15.50 -13.83 3.72
C GLN A 211 15.21 -13.63 5.21
N THR A 212 16.23 -13.35 6.03
CA THR A 212 16.04 -13.11 7.46
C THR A 212 15.14 -11.90 7.74
N ALA A 213 15.23 -10.84 6.93
CA ALA A 213 14.38 -9.67 7.08
C ALA A 213 12.93 -9.98 6.71
N ARG A 214 12.70 -10.76 5.65
CA ARG A 214 11.35 -11.26 5.32
C ARG A 214 10.77 -12.15 6.41
N THR A 215 11.54 -13.10 6.95
CA THR A 215 11.11 -13.93 8.08
C THR A 215 10.74 -13.10 9.30
N ASN A 216 11.55 -12.09 9.64
CA ASN A 216 11.22 -11.16 10.74
C ASN A 216 9.93 -10.39 10.48
N PHE A 217 9.75 -9.90 9.25
CA PHE A 217 8.54 -9.19 8.85
C PHE A 217 7.30 -10.07 9.01
N VAL A 218 7.33 -11.30 8.48
CA VAL A 218 6.23 -12.27 8.59
C VAL A 218 5.92 -12.53 10.06
N ASN A 219 6.92 -12.87 10.89
CA ASN A 219 6.71 -13.13 12.32
C ASN A 219 6.10 -11.93 13.06
N ASN A 220 6.57 -10.71 12.76
CA ASN A 220 6.03 -9.49 13.35
C ASN A 220 4.58 -9.24 12.90
N ALA A 221 4.26 -9.47 11.62
CA ALA A 221 2.90 -9.32 11.10
C ALA A 221 1.92 -10.27 11.80
N ILE A 222 2.28 -11.56 11.92
CA ILE A 222 1.48 -12.56 12.64
C ILE A 222 1.29 -12.16 14.10
N PHE A 223 2.36 -11.75 14.78
CA PHE A 223 2.27 -11.30 16.16
C PHE A 223 1.27 -10.14 16.33
N LEU A 224 1.27 -9.16 15.42
CA LEU A 224 0.33 -8.05 15.48
C LEU A 224 -1.11 -8.52 15.30
N VAL A 225 -1.35 -9.41 14.33
CA VAL A 225 -2.66 -10.00 14.07
C VAL A 225 -3.19 -10.70 15.32
N ASP A 226 -2.39 -11.59 15.90
CA ASP A 226 -2.78 -12.38 17.07
C ASP A 226 -2.96 -11.51 18.32
N SER A 227 -2.09 -10.51 18.53
CA SER A 227 -2.08 -9.68 19.74
C SER A 227 -3.36 -8.86 19.95
N LYS A 228 -4.11 -8.59 18.88
CA LYS A 228 -5.33 -7.78 18.90
C LYS A 228 -6.53 -8.46 18.27
N ASN A 229 -6.43 -9.76 17.97
CA ASN A 229 -7.47 -10.52 17.26
C ASN A 229 -7.87 -9.82 15.95
N LEU A 230 -6.89 -9.36 15.17
CA LEU A 230 -7.16 -8.76 13.87
C LEU A 230 -7.55 -9.83 12.85
N ASP A 231 -8.25 -9.42 11.81
CA ASP A 231 -8.70 -10.29 10.72
C ASP A 231 -7.65 -10.42 9.61
N GLY A 232 -6.46 -9.81 9.75
CA GLY A 232 -5.40 -9.91 8.75
C GLY A 232 -4.54 -8.66 8.59
N VAL A 233 -3.91 -8.54 7.43
CA VAL A 233 -2.88 -7.54 7.10
C VAL A 233 -3.17 -6.90 5.73
N ASN A 234 -2.90 -5.61 5.64
CA ASN A 234 -2.75 -4.89 4.38
C ASN A 234 -1.28 -4.48 4.19
N ILE A 235 -0.73 -4.58 2.99
CA ILE A 235 0.67 -4.22 2.70
C ILE A 235 0.71 -2.98 1.81
N ASP A 236 1.43 -1.96 2.23
CA ASP A 236 1.57 -0.70 1.51
C ASP A 236 3.05 -0.33 1.32
N PHE A 237 3.68 -0.94 0.31
CA PHE A 237 5.11 -0.77 0.00
C PHE A 237 5.26 0.05 -1.28
N GLU A 238 5.54 1.34 -1.12
CA GLU A 238 5.62 2.28 -2.23
C GLU A 238 7.06 2.44 -2.75
N TYR A 239 7.43 1.58 -3.71
CA TYR A 239 8.68 1.71 -4.45
C TYR A 239 8.50 2.63 -5.67
N ILE A 240 9.31 3.70 -5.75
CA ILE A 240 9.22 4.69 -6.83
C ILE A 240 10.24 4.38 -7.91
N GLY A 241 9.77 4.32 -9.16
CA GLY A 241 10.57 3.95 -10.33
C GLY A 241 10.47 2.46 -10.67
N GLU A 242 11.31 2.03 -11.60
CA GLU A 242 11.43 0.62 -11.97
C GLU A 242 12.41 -0.08 -11.01
N PRO A 243 11.99 -1.17 -10.34
CA PRO A 243 12.87 -1.93 -9.46
C PRO A 243 13.78 -2.87 -10.26
N GLU A 244 14.95 -3.17 -9.68
CA GLU A 244 15.74 -4.33 -10.13
C GLU A 244 14.93 -5.63 -9.97
N LYS A 245 15.24 -6.62 -10.81
CA LYS A 245 14.50 -7.88 -10.87
C LYS A 245 14.43 -8.56 -9.50
N GLU A 246 15.53 -8.60 -8.76
CA GLU A 246 15.65 -9.24 -7.45
C GLU A 246 14.76 -8.56 -6.40
N VAL A 247 14.55 -7.24 -6.52
CA VAL A 247 13.66 -6.48 -5.62
C VAL A 247 12.20 -6.84 -5.89
N ARG A 248 11.81 -6.91 -7.16
CA ARG A 248 10.45 -7.30 -7.59
C ARG A 248 10.12 -8.76 -7.22
N GLU A 249 11.06 -9.69 -7.46
CA GLU A 249 10.92 -11.09 -7.07
C GLU A 249 10.94 -11.26 -5.55
N GLY A 250 11.82 -10.53 -4.85
CA GLY A 250 11.88 -10.52 -3.39
C GLY A 250 10.57 -10.04 -2.73
N PHE A 251 9.92 -9.02 -3.30
CA PHE A 251 8.63 -8.56 -2.81
C PHE A 251 7.54 -9.59 -3.04
N SER A 252 7.53 -10.25 -4.20
CA SER A 252 6.61 -11.35 -4.49
C SER A 252 6.79 -12.50 -3.49
N LEU A 253 8.03 -12.87 -3.18
CA LEU A 253 8.36 -13.88 -2.16
C LEU A 253 7.88 -13.48 -0.77
N LEU A 254 8.05 -12.22 -0.37
CA LEU A 254 7.54 -11.71 0.92
C LEU A 254 6.02 -11.93 1.05
N ILE A 255 5.26 -11.62 0.00
CA ILE A 255 3.80 -11.75 0.01
C ILE A 255 3.37 -13.22 0.02
N ILE A 256 4.07 -14.09 -0.70
CA ILE A 256 3.84 -15.54 -0.66
C ILE A 256 4.08 -16.08 0.75
N GLU A 257 5.25 -15.82 1.33
CA GLU A 257 5.65 -16.27 2.66
C GLU A 257 4.66 -15.77 3.73
N LEU A 258 4.24 -14.49 3.64
CA LEU A 258 3.25 -13.93 4.55
C LEU A 258 1.88 -14.60 4.43
N ASN A 259 1.38 -14.80 3.21
CA ASN A 259 0.08 -15.41 2.99
C ASN A 259 0.07 -16.86 3.48
N GLU A 260 1.11 -17.64 3.19
CA GLU A 260 1.23 -19.02 3.66
C GLU A 260 1.15 -19.10 5.18
N GLU A 261 1.91 -18.25 5.88
CA GLU A 261 1.90 -18.24 7.35
C GLU A 261 0.56 -17.73 7.92
N LEU A 262 -0.03 -16.66 7.35
CA LEU A 262 -1.36 -16.19 7.76
C LEU A 262 -2.40 -17.31 7.64
N LYS A 263 -2.46 -18.00 6.50
CA LYS A 263 -3.43 -19.08 6.26
C LYS A 263 -3.13 -20.32 7.09
N ARG A 264 -1.88 -20.57 7.46
CA ARG A 264 -1.49 -21.66 8.37
C ARG A 264 -2.02 -21.43 9.78
N GLN A 265 -1.96 -20.20 10.28
CA GLN A 265 -2.44 -19.83 11.62
C GLN A 265 -3.97 -19.66 11.64
N ASN A 266 -4.51 -18.98 10.64
CA ASN A 266 -5.93 -18.72 10.49
C ASN A 266 -6.32 -18.68 9.01
N LYS A 267 -7.02 -19.71 8.55
CA LYS A 267 -7.45 -19.84 7.14
C LYS A 267 -8.33 -18.67 6.67
N ASP A 268 -9.02 -18.01 7.58
CA ASP A 268 -9.91 -16.89 7.28
C ASP A 268 -9.20 -15.52 7.29
N ALA A 269 -7.96 -15.45 7.79
CA ALA A 269 -7.16 -14.23 7.84
C ALA A 269 -7.01 -13.63 6.43
N LYS A 270 -7.12 -12.31 6.32
CA LYS A 270 -7.10 -11.57 5.06
C LYS A 270 -5.73 -10.99 4.77
N LEU A 271 -5.33 -11.08 3.50
CA LEU A 271 -4.16 -10.38 3.00
C LEU A 271 -4.54 -9.52 1.81
N THR A 272 -4.31 -8.22 1.90
CA THR A 272 -4.45 -7.28 0.78
C THR A 272 -3.14 -6.54 0.53
N VAL A 273 -2.94 -6.10 -0.71
CA VAL A 273 -1.74 -5.33 -1.11
C VAL A 273 -2.20 -4.09 -1.86
N ASP A 274 -1.75 -2.92 -1.40
CA ASP A 274 -1.93 -1.66 -2.09
C ASP A 274 -1.00 -1.62 -3.30
N THR A 275 -1.52 -1.21 -4.45
CA THR A 275 -0.76 -1.14 -5.70
C THR A 275 -0.99 0.20 -6.37
N PHE A 276 0.04 0.73 -7.03
CA PHE A 276 -0.09 1.93 -7.87
C PHE A 276 -1.10 1.69 -8.99
N VAL A 277 -1.85 2.71 -9.39
CA VAL A 277 -2.85 2.60 -10.46
C VAL A 277 -2.29 2.13 -11.80
N ASP A 278 -1.00 2.35 -12.05
CA ASP A 278 -0.28 1.90 -13.24
C ASP A 278 0.52 0.60 -13.02
N GLY A 279 0.34 -0.08 -11.88
CA GLY A 279 1.13 -1.23 -11.49
C GLY A 279 1.00 -2.44 -12.40
N ALA A 280 -0.10 -2.54 -13.15
CA ALA A 280 -0.29 -3.57 -14.16
C ALA A 280 0.22 -3.18 -15.56
N SER A 281 0.34 -1.88 -15.85
CA SER A 281 0.78 -1.37 -17.16
C SER A 281 2.27 -1.07 -17.23
N ASN A 282 2.91 -0.80 -16.09
CA ASN A 282 4.34 -0.49 -15.97
C ASN A 282 5.07 -1.51 -15.10
N THR A 283 6.38 -1.61 -15.26
CA THR A 283 7.22 -2.45 -14.39
C THR A 283 7.36 -1.77 -13.01
N ARG A 284 6.54 -2.21 -12.05
CA ARG A 284 6.61 -1.80 -10.64
C ARG A 284 7.13 -2.94 -9.77
N ILE A 285 7.35 -2.67 -8.48
CA ILE A 285 7.63 -3.70 -7.47
C ILE A 285 6.50 -4.74 -7.35
N HIS A 286 5.29 -4.34 -7.74
CA HIS A 286 4.09 -5.17 -7.71
C HIS A 286 4.01 -6.09 -8.94
N ASP A 287 4.37 -7.37 -8.80
CA ASP A 287 3.99 -8.38 -9.78
C ASP A 287 2.50 -8.75 -9.62
N VAL A 288 1.60 -7.95 -10.20
CA VAL A 288 0.15 -8.07 -9.97
C VAL A 288 -0.43 -9.46 -10.28
N GLU A 289 0.14 -10.20 -11.23
CA GLU A 289 -0.29 -11.57 -11.57
C GLU A 289 0.10 -12.57 -10.49
N VAL A 290 1.31 -12.45 -9.93
CA VAL A 290 1.74 -13.27 -8.80
C VAL A 290 0.98 -12.86 -7.54
N LEU A 291 0.96 -11.57 -7.22
CA LEU A 291 0.34 -11.05 -6.00
C LEU A 291 -1.15 -11.42 -5.92
N SER A 292 -1.91 -11.33 -7.02
CA SER A 292 -3.35 -11.65 -7.00
C SER A 292 -3.66 -13.12 -6.69
N LYS A 293 -2.71 -14.05 -6.95
CA LYS A 293 -2.85 -15.47 -6.61
C LYS A 293 -2.60 -15.74 -5.12
N HIS A 294 -1.85 -14.87 -4.45
CA HIS A 294 -1.42 -15.02 -3.06
C HIS A 294 -2.02 -13.98 -2.11
N THR A 295 -3.06 -13.27 -2.54
CA THR A 295 -3.77 -12.27 -1.73
C THR A 295 -5.28 -12.47 -1.85
N ASP A 296 -6.04 -11.99 -0.87
CA ASP A 296 -7.50 -11.91 -0.94
C ASP A 296 -7.94 -10.86 -1.97
N ALA A 297 -7.25 -9.72 -2.06
CA ALA A 297 -7.45 -8.70 -3.09
C ALA A 297 -6.22 -7.78 -3.26
N LEU A 298 -6.10 -7.17 -4.44
CA LEU A 298 -5.25 -6.00 -4.69
C LEU A 298 -6.10 -4.74 -4.54
N VAL A 299 -5.63 -3.79 -3.74
CA VAL A 299 -6.26 -2.48 -3.57
C VAL A 299 -5.52 -1.50 -4.47
N ILE A 300 -6.17 -1.07 -5.53
CA ILE A 300 -5.55 -0.19 -6.54
C ILE A 300 -5.77 1.25 -6.10
N MET A 301 -4.68 1.98 -5.85
CA MET A 301 -4.71 3.39 -5.47
C MET A 301 -5.11 4.25 -6.67
N GLY A 302 -6.41 4.31 -6.97
CA GLY A 302 -7.01 5.01 -8.11
C GLY A 302 -7.06 6.53 -7.96
N TYR A 303 -6.00 7.14 -7.45
CA TYR A 303 -5.86 8.56 -7.17
C TYR A 303 -4.41 9.02 -7.34
N ASP A 304 -4.14 10.29 -7.04
CA ASP A 304 -2.83 10.94 -7.18
C ASP A 304 -2.26 10.95 -8.62
N PHE A 305 -3.15 11.09 -9.61
CA PHE A 305 -2.74 11.37 -10.99
C PHE A 305 -2.13 12.76 -11.15
N HIS A 306 -2.63 13.72 -10.37
CA HIS A 306 -1.96 14.99 -10.09
C HIS A 306 -1.71 15.07 -8.59
N THR A 307 -0.48 15.40 -8.22
CA THR A 307 0.00 15.42 -6.84
C THR A 307 0.48 16.83 -6.45
N PRO A 308 0.82 17.07 -5.18
CA PRO A 308 1.48 18.32 -4.78
C PRO A 308 2.77 18.62 -5.55
N GLN A 309 3.43 17.60 -6.12
CA GLN A 309 4.65 17.73 -6.91
C GLN A 309 4.40 17.99 -8.40
N SER A 310 3.16 17.82 -8.90
CA SER A 310 2.80 18.07 -10.30
C SER A 310 3.02 19.53 -10.69
N SER A 311 3.49 19.77 -11.92
CA SER A 311 3.74 21.11 -12.47
C SER A 311 2.47 21.93 -12.69
N THR A 312 1.35 21.25 -12.95
CA THR A 312 0.01 21.81 -13.15
C THR A 312 -0.95 21.30 -12.08
N ALA A 313 -1.92 22.15 -11.70
CA ALA A 313 -3.11 21.70 -10.99
C ALA A 313 -3.93 20.81 -11.92
N GLY A 314 -4.57 19.77 -11.39
CA GLY A 314 -5.36 18.88 -12.22
C GLY A 314 -6.13 17.82 -11.43
N PRO A 315 -6.93 16.99 -12.13
CA PRO A 315 -7.74 15.95 -11.53
C PRO A 315 -6.92 14.98 -10.67
N VAL A 316 -7.38 14.74 -9.43
CA VAL A 316 -6.75 13.81 -8.48
C VAL A 316 -7.01 12.36 -8.88
N ALA A 317 -8.26 12.05 -9.26
CA ALA A 317 -8.71 10.72 -9.65
C ALA A 317 -9.58 10.79 -10.94
N PRO A 318 -8.98 11.15 -12.10
CA PRO A 318 -9.68 11.23 -13.36
C PRO A 318 -10.27 9.86 -13.75
N MET A 319 -11.58 9.82 -13.97
CA MET A 319 -12.25 8.60 -14.43
C MET A 319 -11.86 8.28 -15.88
N GLU A 320 -11.84 9.31 -16.72
CA GLU A 320 -11.57 9.25 -18.15
C GLU A 320 -10.48 10.27 -18.56
N GLY A 321 -10.06 10.24 -19.82
CA GLY A 321 -9.14 11.21 -20.42
C GLY A 321 -7.77 10.64 -20.82
N TYR A 322 -7.21 11.22 -21.89
CA TYR A 322 -5.82 11.20 -22.42
C TYR A 322 -4.85 10.05 -22.03
N GLY A 323 -5.31 8.81 -21.91
CA GLY A 323 -4.48 7.62 -21.59
C GLY A 323 -4.18 7.44 -20.10
N ASN A 324 -3.86 8.51 -19.37
CA ASN A 324 -3.67 8.50 -17.91
C ASN A 324 -4.99 8.78 -17.18
N SER A 325 -5.83 7.76 -17.06
CA SER A 325 -7.07 7.79 -16.27
C SER A 325 -7.34 6.44 -15.62
N ILE A 326 -8.29 6.39 -14.68
CA ILE A 326 -8.70 5.14 -14.02
C ILE A 326 -9.17 4.11 -15.05
N VAL A 327 -10.03 4.48 -16.00
CA VAL A 327 -10.51 3.55 -17.04
C VAL A 327 -9.35 3.06 -17.91
N GLY A 328 -8.44 3.96 -18.29
CA GLY A 328 -7.29 3.62 -19.13
C GLY A 328 -6.34 2.62 -18.46
N LEU A 329 -5.96 2.87 -17.21
CA LEU A 329 -4.97 2.07 -16.50
C LEU A 329 -5.55 0.79 -15.89
N LEU A 330 -6.82 0.80 -15.48
CA LEU A 330 -7.45 -0.41 -14.96
C LEU A 330 -7.66 -1.48 -16.04
N GLY A 331 -7.67 -1.11 -17.32
CA GLY A 331 -7.68 -2.07 -18.43
C GLY A 331 -6.57 -3.11 -18.31
N SER A 332 -5.34 -2.69 -18.03
CA SER A 332 -4.20 -3.61 -17.86
C SER A 332 -4.31 -4.50 -16.63
N TYR A 333 -4.99 -4.06 -15.57
CA TYR A 333 -5.30 -4.92 -14.43
C TYR A 333 -6.31 -6.01 -14.81
N LEU A 334 -7.37 -5.64 -15.53
CA LEU A 334 -8.43 -6.57 -15.95
C LEU A 334 -7.95 -7.63 -16.95
N GLU A 335 -6.86 -7.36 -17.68
CA GLU A 335 -6.20 -8.34 -18.55
C GLU A 335 -5.40 -9.40 -17.77
N LYS A 336 -4.94 -9.07 -16.55
CA LYS A 336 -3.97 -9.85 -15.78
C LYS A 336 -4.55 -10.47 -14.50
N VAL A 337 -5.57 -9.84 -13.94
CA VAL A 337 -6.10 -10.15 -12.61
C VAL A 337 -7.63 -10.29 -12.69
N PRO A 338 -8.22 -11.37 -12.13
CA PRO A 338 -9.68 -11.51 -12.07
C PRO A 338 -10.34 -10.31 -11.40
N PRO A 339 -11.45 -9.76 -11.93
CA PRO A 339 -12.10 -8.57 -11.39
C PRO A 339 -12.46 -8.68 -9.90
N GLU A 340 -12.89 -9.85 -9.45
CA GLU A 340 -13.24 -10.14 -8.05
C GLU A 340 -12.04 -10.11 -7.09
N LYS A 341 -10.81 -9.97 -7.59
CA LYS A 341 -9.60 -9.73 -6.80
C LYS A 341 -9.21 -8.25 -6.73
N LEU A 342 -9.95 -7.36 -7.39
CA LEU A 342 -9.59 -5.95 -7.51
C LEU A 342 -10.52 -5.07 -6.68
N ILE A 343 -9.94 -4.26 -5.79
CA ILE A 343 -10.62 -3.18 -5.08
C ILE A 343 -10.10 -1.86 -5.66
N LEU A 344 -10.99 -1.01 -6.18
CA LEU A 344 -10.60 0.32 -6.66
C LEU A 344 -10.69 1.31 -5.51
N ALA A 345 -9.55 1.80 -5.03
CA ALA A 345 -9.50 2.82 -4.00
C ALA A 345 -9.73 4.23 -4.58
N VAL A 346 -10.50 5.05 -3.87
CA VAL A 346 -10.88 6.41 -4.27
C VAL A 346 -10.52 7.44 -3.19
N PRO A 347 -10.21 8.69 -3.58
CA PRO A 347 -9.85 9.72 -2.62
C PRO A 347 -11.09 10.43 -2.09
N TYR A 348 -11.20 10.55 -0.77
CA TYR A 348 -12.12 11.45 -0.07
C TYR A 348 -11.42 12.79 0.26
N TYR A 349 -10.51 13.22 -0.60
CA TYR A 349 -9.82 14.50 -0.51
C TYR A 349 -9.69 15.13 -1.89
N GLY A 350 -9.24 16.38 -1.89
CA GLY A 350 -8.75 17.07 -3.06
C GLY A 350 -7.45 17.79 -2.73
N TYR A 351 -6.88 18.44 -3.74
CA TYR A 351 -5.73 19.30 -3.59
C TYR A 351 -6.09 20.73 -4.00
N ASP A 352 -5.49 21.67 -3.30
CA ASP A 352 -5.63 23.10 -3.53
C ASP A 352 -4.25 23.67 -3.89
N TRP A 353 -4.07 24.06 -5.15
CA TRP A 353 -2.81 24.57 -5.69
C TRP A 353 -2.82 26.09 -5.82
N PRO A 354 -1.73 26.78 -5.43
CA PRO A 354 -1.46 28.13 -5.91
C PRO A 354 -1.18 28.11 -7.42
N VAL A 355 -1.79 29.01 -8.18
CA VAL A 355 -1.66 29.06 -9.64
C VAL A 355 -1.46 30.49 -10.15
N SER A 356 -0.91 30.65 -11.34
CA SER A 356 -0.73 31.97 -11.98
C SER A 356 -2.00 32.46 -12.69
N GLU A 357 -2.86 31.53 -13.10
CA GLU A 357 -4.10 31.79 -13.84
C GLU A 357 -5.18 30.77 -13.46
N ALA A 358 -6.45 31.10 -13.69
CA ALA A 358 -7.56 30.22 -13.33
C ALA A 358 -7.77 29.20 -14.45
N GLY A 359 -7.90 27.93 -14.09
CA GLY A 359 -8.20 26.89 -15.06
C GLY A 359 -7.96 25.49 -14.51
N LYS A 360 -8.65 24.51 -15.11
CA LYS A 360 -8.59 23.09 -14.74
C LYS A 360 -7.23 22.40 -14.93
N ASN A 361 -6.33 23.03 -15.69
CA ASN A 361 -4.97 22.56 -15.96
C ASN A 361 -3.96 23.69 -15.68
N ALA A 362 -4.30 24.61 -14.76
CA ALA A 362 -3.51 25.81 -14.53
C ALA A 362 -2.09 25.47 -14.04
N SER A 363 -1.11 26.23 -14.53
CA SER A 363 0.26 26.11 -14.07
C SER A 363 0.36 26.51 -12.60
N VAL A 364 0.96 25.64 -11.78
CA VAL A 364 1.18 25.91 -10.37
C VAL A 364 2.21 27.03 -10.24
N SER A 365 1.90 28.01 -9.42
CA SER A 365 2.78 29.13 -9.09
C SER A 365 3.40 28.94 -7.71
N GLY A 366 4.60 29.50 -7.49
CA GLY A 366 5.27 29.43 -6.20
C GLY A 366 5.77 28.03 -5.83
N GLU A 367 5.94 27.80 -4.52
CA GLU A 367 6.52 26.58 -3.98
C GLU A 367 5.52 25.42 -3.98
N ARG A 368 5.97 24.21 -4.36
CA ARG A 368 5.17 22.98 -4.29
C ARG A 368 4.65 22.69 -2.87
N ALA A 369 5.38 23.14 -1.85
CA ALA A 369 4.99 23.04 -0.44
C ALA A 369 3.74 23.86 -0.08
N ALA A 370 3.33 24.81 -0.92
CA ALA A 370 2.13 25.62 -0.71
C ALA A 370 0.84 24.97 -1.24
N VAL A 371 0.93 23.77 -1.83
CA VAL A 371 -0.22 22.93 -2.17
C VAL A 371 -0.80 22.34 -0.89
N LYS A 372 -2.12 22.45 -0.70
CA LYS A 372 -2.81 21.92 0.48
C LYS A 372 -3.59 20.66 0.11
N ILE A 373 -3.64 19.71 1.03
CA ILE A 373 -4.57 18.57 0.96
C ILE A 373 -5.83 18.96 1.72
N LEU A 374 -6.99 18.88 1.06
CA LEU A 374 -8.27 19.27 1.65
C LEU A 374 -9.17 18.04 1.79
N PRO A 375 -9.61 17.68 3.00
CA PRO A 375 -10.62 16.63 3.20
C PRO A 375 -11.95 16.99 2.53
N TYR A 376 -12.71 15.98 2.10
CA TYR A 376 -14.03 16.14 1.47
C TYR A 376 -14.96 17.08 2.23
N ALA A 377 -15.04 16.94 3.56
CA ALA A 377 -15.90 17.76 4.41
C ALA A 377 -15.53 19.25 4.38
N GLU A 378 -14.24 19.57 4.30
CA GLU A 378 -13.75 20.94 4.20
C GLU A 378 -14.13 21.55 2.85
N ILE A 379 -13.92 20.80 1.77
CA ILE A 379 -14.26 21.22 0.41
C ILE A 379 -15.77 21.45 0.29
N ALA A 380 -16.58 20.53 0.81
CA ALA A 380 -18.03 20.66 0.85
C ALA A 380 -18.49 21.91 1.63
N GLY A 381 -17.76 22.29 2.69
CA GLY A 381 -18.01 23.52 3.43
C GLY A 381 -17.67 24.78 2.63
N ALA A 382 -16.50 24.79 1.97
CA ALA A 382 -15.99 25.92 1.20
C ALA A 382 -16.80 26.19 -0.08
N THR A 383 -17.43 25.17 -0.64
CA THR A 383 -18.12 25.26 -1.93
C THR A 383 -19.58 25.73 -1.85
N LYS A 384 -20.15 25.91 -0.64
CA LYS A 384 -21.53 26.40 -0.47
C LYS A 384 -21.84 27.69 -1.22
N ASN A 385 -20.84 28.56 -1.41
CA ASN A 385 -20.97 29.84 -2.10
C ASN A 385 -20.03 29.95 -3.32
N THR A 386 -19.51 28.82 -3.81
CA THR A 386 -18.52 28.79 -4.90
C THR A 386 -19.11 28.07 -6.10
N GLN A 387 -18.98 28.66 -7.29
CA GLN A 387 -19.42 28.00 -8.52
C GLN A 387 -18.46 26.86 -8.86
N ILE A 388 -18.93 25.63 -8.67
CA ILE A 388 -18.19 24.43 -9.05
C ILE A 388 -18.26 24.26 -10.56
N GLN A 389 -17.11 24.03 -11.17
CA GLN A 389 -16.96 23.67 -12.57
C GLN A 389 -16.80 22.15 -12.69
N TRP A 390 -17.20 21.61 -13.83
CA TRP A 390 -17.07 20.18 -14.12
C TRP A 390 -16.13 19.97 -15.31
N ASP A 391 -15.11 19.14 -15.13
CA ASP A 391 -14.28 18.70 -16.24
C ASP A 391 -14.93 17.50 -16.94
N GLU A 392 -15.55 17.73 -18.09
CA GLU A 392 -16.18 16.67 -18.86
C GLU A 392 -15.21 15.61 -19.41
N ASN A 393 -13.90 15.89 -19.51
CA ASN A 393 -12.94 14.90 -19.98
C ASN A 393 -12.49 13.97 -18.83
N ALA A 394 -12.21 14.55 -17.66
CA ALA A 394 -11.77 13.80 -16.49
C ALA A 394 -12.92 13.19 -15.67
N LYS A 395 -14.15 13.72 -15.86
CA LYS A 395 -15.33 13.46 -15.04
C LYS A 395 -15.10 13.78 -13.56
N THR A 396 -14.49 14.93 -13.30
CA THR A 396 -14.18 15.40 -11.94
C THR A 396 -14.55 16.87 -11.78
N PRO A 397 -15.00 17.30 -10.59
CA PRO A 397 -15.23 18.71 -10.29
C PRO A 397 -13.93 19.47 -10.00
N TRP A 398 -13.99 20.78 -10.20
CA TRP A 398 -12.94 21.71 -9.77
C TRP A 398 -13.54 23.11 -9.52
N TYR A 399 -12.83 23.96 -8.81
CA TYR A 399 -13.15 25.39 -8.74
C TYR A 399 -11.88 26.22 -8.55
N SER A 400 -11.98 27.53 -8.77
CA SER A 400 -10.91 28.48 -8.49
C SER A 400 -11.39 29.57 -7.54
N TYR A 401 -10.50 30.07 -6.70
CA TYR A 401 -10.78 31.18 -5.79
C TYR A 401 -9.51 32.02 -5.57
N ARG A 402 -9.67 33.19 -4.97
CA ARG A 402 -8.55 34.04 -4.56
C ARG A 402 -8.56 34.20 -3.04
N ASP A 403 -7.42 33.98 -2.40
CA ASP A 403 -7.20 34.29 -0.99
C ASP A 403 -6.09 35.34 -0.83
N SER A 404 -5.62 35.56 0.40
CA SER A 404 -4.54 36.50 0.71
C SER A 404 -3.19 36.11 0.09
N THR A 405 -3.02 34.85 -0.32
CA THR A 405 -1.79 34.31 -0.92
C THR A 405 -1.80 34.36 -2.44
N GLY A 406 -2.97 34.50 -3.05
CA GLY A 406 -3.11 34.66 -4.49
C GLY A 406 -4.24 33.84 -5.08
N LEU A 407 -4.11 33.53 -6.37
CA LEU A 407 -5.08 32.71 -7.08
C LEU A 407 -4.83 31.23 -6.80
N ARG A 408 -5.90 30.48 -6.60
CA ARG A 408 -5.86 29.08 -6.23
C ARG A 408 -6.87 28.27 -7.03
N VAL A 409 -6.54 27.01 -7.30
CA VAL A 409 -7.40 26.04 -7.99
C VAL A 409 -7.48 24.78 -7.16
N VAL A 410 -8.70 24.28 -6.98
CA VAL A 410 -9.00 23.06 -6.22
C VAL A 410 -9.58 22.00 -7.15
N HIS A 411 -8.95 20.83 -7.20
CA HIS A 411 -9.53 19.62 -7.80
C HIS A 411 -9.83 18.60 -6.70
N PHE A 412 -10.97 17.92 -6.84
CA PHE A 412 -11.50 17.07 -5.79
C PHE A 412 -12.51 16.05 -6.33
N GLU A 413 -13.07 15.24 -5.43
CA GLU A 413 -14.16 14.31 -5.71
C GLU A 413 -15.48 14.79 -5.10
N ASN A 414 -16.60 14.58 -5.80
CA ASN A 414 -17.96 14.80 -5.29
C ASN A 414 -18.81 13.53 -5.45
N THR A 415 -20.08 13.58 -5.03
CA THR A 415 -20.99 12.43 -5.17
C THR A 415 -21.17 11.99 -6.62
N ARG A 416 -21.13 12.94 -7.59
CA ARG A 416 -21.21 12.63 -9.03
C ARG A 416 -19.97 11.86 -9.51
N SER A 417 -18.76 12.36 -9.24
CA SER A 417 -17.52 11.72 -9.70
C SER A 417 -17.26 10.38 -9.01
N LEU A 418 -17.54 10.27 -7.71
CA LEU A 418 -17.48 9.00 -6.97
C LEU A 418 -18.55 8.03 -7.46
N GLY A 419 -19.76 8.51 -7.75
CA GLY A 419 -20.86 7.70 -8.27
C GLY A 419 -20.50 7.03 -9.59
N LEU A 420 -19.81 7.75 -10.50
CA LEU A 420 -19.31 7.18 -11.76
C LEU A 420 -18.28 6.07 -11.53
N LYS A 421 -17.36 6.24 -10.57
CA LYS A 421 -16.39 5.21 -10.19
C LYS A 421 -17.08 3.99 -9.58
N TYR A 422 -18.12 4.20 -8.76
CA TYR A 422 -18.88 3.11 -8.12
C TYR A 422 -19.73 2.33 -9.13
N ASP A 423 -20.30 3.02 -10.12
CA ASP A 423 -20.98 2.37 -11.23
C ASP A 423 -20.00 1.51 -12.04
N PHE A 424 -18.80 2.01 -12.30
CA PHE A 424 -17.77 1.24 -12.98
C PHE A 424 -17.31 0.00 -12.18
N ILE A 425 -17.12 0.12 -10.87
CA ILE A 425 -16.88 -1.03 -9.97
C ILE A 425 -17.94 -2.10 -10.16
N ASN A 426 -19.22 -1.72 -10.17
CA ASN A 426 -20.33 -2.63 -10.37
C ASN A 426 -20.36 -3.24 -11.79
N GLN A 427 -20.19 -2.42 -12.82
CA GLN A 427 -20.22 -2.84 -14.23
C GLN A 427 -19.09 -3.81 -14.57
N LYS A 428 -17.90 -3.60 -14.00
CA LYS A 428 -16.73 -4.46 -14.21
C LYS A 428 -16.66 -5.65 -13.24
N ASN A 429 -17.65 -5.78 -12.36
CA ASN A 429 -17.68 -6.81 -11.32
C ASN A 429 -16.42 -6.82 -10.45
N LEU A 430 -15.87 -5.64 -10.15
CA LEU A 430 -14.76 -5.55 -9.21
C LEU A 430 -15.20 -6.03 -7.82
N ASN A 431 -14.25 -6.42 -6.98
CA ASN A 431 -14.51 -6.83 -5.59
C ASN A 431 -15.26 -5.73 -4.84
N GLY A 432 -14.81 -4.47 -5.00
CA GLY A 432 -15.46 -3.32 -4.38
C GLY A 432 -14.65 -2.04 -4.42
N VAL A 433 -14.92 -1.16 -3.45
CA VAL A 433 -14.29 0.15 -3.31
C VAL A 433 -13.34 0.20 -2.11
N GLY A 434 -12.20 0.87 -2.27
CA GLY A 434 -11.34 1.33 -1.18
C GLY A 434 -11.55 2.82 -0.89
N ILE A 435 -11.50 3.25 0.36
CA ILE A 435 -11.72 4.66 0.74
C ILE A 435 -10.47 5.20 1.42
N TRP A 436 -9.81 6.15 0.76
CA TRP A 436 -8.74 6.95 1.33
C TRP A 436 -9.22 8.39 1.60
N ALA A 437 -9.49 8.80 2.83
CA ALA A 437 -9.45 7.98 4.04
C ALA A 437 -10.68 8.23 4.92
N LEU A 438 -10.99 7.27 5.78
CA LEU A 438 -12.08 7.40 6.74
C LEU A 438 -11.90 8.66 7.60
N GLY A 439 -12.98 9.42 7.76
CA GLY A 439 -13.00 10.66 8.53
C GLY A 439 -12.79 11.91 7.69
N PHE A 440 -12.39 11.79 6.42
CA PHE A 440 -12.25 12.95 5.55
C PHE A 440 -13.60 13.51 5.08
N ASP A 441 -14.64 12.68 5.12
CA ASP A 441 -16.05 13.02 4.91
C ASP A 441 -16.71 13.65 6.16
N GLY A 442 -16.01 13.64 7.31
CA GLY A 442 -16.48 14.23 8.56
C GLY A 442 -17.82 13.63 8.99
N LYS A 443 -18.80 14.49 9.31
CA LYS A 443 -20.16 14.07 9.71
C LYS A 443 -21.15 14.05 8.55
N ARG A 444 -20.67 14.15 7.31
CA ARG A 444 -21.55 14.17 6.14
C ARG A 444 -22.08 12.77 5.86
N GLU A 445 -23.34 12.68 5.46
CA GLU A 445 -24.00 11.40 5.15
C GLU A 445 -24.18 11.17 3.64
N ASP A 446 -23.82 12.13 2.80
CA ASP A 446 -23.95 12.04 1.34
C ASP A 446 -23.08 10.93 0.74
N LEU A 447 -21.84 10.76 1.19
CA LEU A 447 -20.98 9.66 0.73
C LEU A 447 -21.43 8.30 1.28
N LEU A 448 -21.94 8.25 2.52
CA LEU A 448 -22.57 7.04 3.06
C LEU A 448 -23.81 6.65 2.24
N GLN A 449 -24.67 7.61 1.93
CA GLN A 449 -25.86 7.37 1.13
C GLN A 449 -25.47 6.89 -0.27
N LEU A 450 -24.42 7.46 -0.86
CA LEU A 450 -23.92 7.00 -2.15
C LEU A 450 -23.42 5.55 -2.09
N LEU A 451 -22.72 5.14 -1.01
CA LEU A 451 -22.35 3.74 -0.80
C LEU A 451 -23.58 2.84 -0.70
N ALA A 452 -24.62 3.27 0.02
CA ALA A 452 -25.87 2.54 0.11
C ALA A 452 -26.49 2.34 -1.28
N ASP A 453 -26.72 3.44 -2.00
CA ASP A 453 -27.36 3.46 -3.32
C ASP A 453 -26.62 2.56 -4.34
N LYS A 454 -25.29 2.49 -4.25
CA LYS A 454 -24.46 1.75 -5.22
C LYS A 454 -24.16 0.32 -4.83
N PHE A 455 -24.02 0.02 -3.54
CA PHE A 455 -23.47 -1.25 -3.08
C PHE A 455 -24.38 -2.09 -2.18
N THR A 456 -25.59 -1.65 -1.87
CA THR A 456 -26.57 -2.53 -1.21
C THR A 456 -27.51 -3.21 -2.21
N GLU A 457 -28.10 -4.33 -1.77
CA GLU A 457 -29.22 -5.04 -2.42
C GLU A 457 -30.56 -4.36 -2.18
#